data_AF-M4RH89-F1
#
_entry.id   AF-M4RH89-F1
#
_cell.length_a   1.000
_cell.length_b   1.000
_cell.length_c   1.000
_cell.angle_alpha   90.00
_cell.angle_beta   90.00
_cell.angle_gamma   90.00
#
_symmetry.space_group_name_H-M   'P 1'
#
loop_
_entity.id
_entity.type
_entity.pdbx_description
1 polymer ?
#
loop_
_entity_poly.entity_id
_entity_poly.type
_entity_poly.pdbx_seq_one_letter_code
_entity_poly.pdbx_strand_id
1 'polypeptide(L)'
;MLHLISGFFNPVTQGQRFDPKGDYVKRYCPELSKLPDKFIHNPWDAPQNILNYAGIKLGDNYPRPLVDLKISRLRALDALAQSKQQPDEETL
;
A
#
# COMPACT_ATOMS: atom_id res chain seq x y z
N MET A 1 -7.95 -20.99 17.71
CA MET A 1 -6.77 -20.74 16.85
C MET A 1 -7.26 -20.29 15.48
N LEU A 2 -7.32 -18.98 15.24
CA LEU A 2 -7.73 -18.40 13.96
C LEU A 2 -6.51 -18.36 13.02
N HIS A 3 -6.13 -19.49 12.44
CA HIS A 3 -5.15 -19.52 11.36
C HIS A 3 -5.86 -19.29 10.03
N LEU A 4 -5.23 -18.54 9.13
CA LEU A 4 -5.57 -18.34 7.71
C LEU A 4 -6.47 -17.15 7.35
N ILE A 5 -5.93 -15.94 7.49
CA ILE A 5 -6.00 -14.92 6.42
C ILE A 5 -4.63 -14.23 6.34
N SER A 6 -3.62 -14.96 5.84
CA SER A 6 -2.24 -14.46 5.70
C SER A 6 -2.03 -13.64 4.41
N GLY A 7 -3.06 -13.51 3.56
CA GLY A 7 -2.94 -12.97 2.20
C GLY A 7 -3.31 -11.50 2.02
N PHE A 8 -3.21 -10.64 3.04
CA PHE A 8 -3.47 -9.21 2.82
C PHE A 8 -2.27 -8.56 2.14
N PHE A 9 -2.41 -8.23 0.85
CA PHE A 9 -1.37 -7.63 0.04
C PHE A 9 -1.12 -6.19 0.50
N ASN A 10 -0.02 -5.96 1.22
CA ASN A 10 0.47 -4.61 1.49
C ASN A 10 1.53 -4.26 0.43
N PRO A 11 1.21 -3.41 -0.56
CA PRO A 11 2.12 -3.10 -1.67
C PRO A 11 3.42 -2.46 -1.19
N VAL A 12 3.39 -1.72 -0.07
CA VAL A 12 4.57 -1.05 0.49
C VAL A 12 5.54 -2.08 1.07
N THR A 13 5.07 -2.98 1.93
CA THR A 13 5.96 -3.95 2.59
C THR A 13 6.45 -5.03 1.62
N GLN A 14 5.63 -5.40 0.63
CA GLN A 14 6.08 -6.30 -0.44
C GLN A 14 7.13 -5.61 -1.31
N GLY A 15 6.93 -4.34 -1.70
CA GLY A 15 7.92 -3.55 -2.42
C GLY A 15 9.24 -3.44 -1.67
N GLN A 16 9.21 -3.12 -0.38
CA GLN A 16 10.41 -3.06 0.46
C GLN A 16 11.14 -4.41 0.57
N ARG A 17 10.40 -5.53 0.54
CA ARG A 17 10.98 -6.88 0.65
C ARG A 17 11.59 -7.37 -0.66
N PHE A 18 10.95 -7.11 -1.79
CA PHE A 18 11.37 -7.62 -3.10
C PHE A 18 12.27 -6.64 -3.87
N ASP A 19 12.16 -5.34 -3.60
CA ASP A 19 12.93 -4.27 -4.24
C ASP A 19 13.34 -3.20 -3.23
N PRO A 20 14.26 -3.48 -2.28
CA PRO A 20 14.62 -2.55 -1.22
C PRO A 20 15.24 -1.23 -1.73
N LYS A 21 15.84 -1.23 -2.93
CA LYS A 21 16.40 -0.04 -3.58
C LYS A 21 15.38 0.73 -4.43
N GLY A 22 14.23 0.11 -4.69
CA GLY A 22 13.21 0.66 -5.57
C GLY A 22 13.66 0.73 -7.02
N ASP A 23 14.65 -0.05 -7.48
CA ASP A 23 15.19 0.04 -8.84
C ASP A 23 14.11 -0.21 -9.90
N TYR A 24 13.14 -1.09 -9.59
CA TYR A 24 11.96 -1.30 -10.42
C TYR A 24 11.08 -0.05 -10.43
N VAL A 25 10.80 0.51 -9.26
CA VAL A 25 9.98 1.73 -9.13
C VAL A 25 10.63 2.92 -9.85
N LYS A 26 11.95 3.12 -9.71
CA LYS A 26 12.70 4.18 -10.40
C LYS A 26 12.66 4.03 -11.92
N ARG A 27 12.62 2.79 -12.42
CA ARG A 27 12.54 2.48 -13.85
C ARG A 27 11.19 2.83 -14.45
N TYR A 28 10.09 2.56 -13.73
CA TYR A 28 8.73 2.76 -14.24
C TYR A 28 8.09 4.09 -13.82
N CYS A 29 8.55 4.68 -12.71
CA CYS A 29 8.13 5.99 -12.18
C CYS A 29 9.37 6.89 -12.01
N PRO A 30 9.92 7.45 -13.12
CA PRO A 30 11.11 8.28 -13.08
C PRO A 30 10.95 9.54 -12.21
N GLU A 31 9.73 10.01 -11.98
CA GLU A 31 9.41 11.09 -11.04
C GLU A 31 9.78 10.77 -9.59
N LEU A 32 9.80 9.48 -9.23
CA LEU A 32 10.22 9.00 -7.91
C LEU A 32 11.72 8.70 -7.82
N SER A 33 12.47 8.78 -8.94
CA SER A 33 13.89 8.40 -9.00
C SER A 33 14.81 9.16 -8.04
N LYS A 34 14.42 10.39 -7.70
CA LYS A 34 15.18 11.27 -6.79
C LYS A 34 14.86 11.05 -5.31
N LEU A 35 13.85 10.22 -5.00
CA LEU A 35 13.58 9.86 -3.62
C LEU A 35 14.64 8.92 -3.07
N PRO A 36 15.02 9.07 -1.78
CA PRO A 36 15.79 8.05 -1.08
C PRO A 36 15.04 6.72 -1.07
N ASP A 37 15.79 5.61 -1.15
CA ASP A 37 15.27 4.24 -1.16
C ASP A 37 14.29 3.96 0.00
N LYS A 38 14.48 4.62 1.13
CA LYS A 38 13.60 4.51 2.31
C LYS A 38 12.15 4.94 2.04
N PHE A 39 11.94 5.89 1.13
CA PHE A 39 10.64 6.52 0.86
C PHE A 39 10.06 6.16 -0.50
N ILE A 40 10.78 5.39 -1.32
CA ILE A 40 10.34 5.11 -2.69
C ILE A 40 9.05 4.28 -2.76
N HIS A 41 8.82 3.42 -1.77
CA HIS A 41 7.61 2.60 -1.65
C HIS A 41 6.47 3.30 -0.90
N ASN A 42 6.75 4.43 -0.25
CA ASN A 42 5.81 5.22 0.54
C ASN A 42 6.15 6.72 0.49
N PRO A 43 6.05 7.34 -0.70
CA PRO A 43 6.43 8.75 -0.89
C PRO A 43 5.61 9.71 -0.02
N TRP A 44 4.38 9.35 0.34
CA TRP A 44 3.53 10.14 1.23
C TRP A 44 4.03 10.23 2.68
N ASP A 45 4.93 9.32 3.11
CA ASP A 45 5.56 9.37 4.44
C ASP A 45 6.87 10.19 4.43
N ALA A 46 7.33 10.65 3.25
CA ALA A 46 8.54 11.44 3.14
C ALA A 46 8.33 12.85 3.70
N PRO A 47 9.29 13.39 4.48
CA PRO A 47 9.21 14.77 4.94
C PRO A 47 9.28 15.77 3.78
N GLN A 48 8.65 16.93 3.95
CA GLN A 48 8.45 17.92 2.89
C GLN A 48 9.74 18.38 2.21
N ASN A 49 10.84 18.46 2.95
CA ASN A 49 12.15 18.81 2.40
C ASN A 49 12.66 17.77 1.38
N ILE A 50 12.43 16.48 1.64
CA ILE A 50 12.82 15.39 0.74
C ILE A 50 11.91 15.38 -0.49
N LEU A 51 10.60 15.59 -0.30
CA LEU A 51 9.65 15.73 -1.40
C LEU A 51 10.02 16.91 -2.31
N ASN A 52 10.34 18.07 -1.74
CA ASN A 52 10.77 19.24 -2.49
C ASN A 52 12.08 18.98 -3.26
N TYR A 53 13.05 18.30 -2.64
CA TYR A 53 14.30 17.90 -3.30
C TYR A 53 14.06 16.95 -4.48
N ALA A 54 13.16 15.98 -4.29
CA ALA A 54 12.75 15.05 -5.34
C ALA A 54 11.85 15.72 -6.41
N GLY A 55 11.34 16.92 -6.16
CA GLY A 55 10.40 17.62 -7.03
C GLY A 55 8.99 17.05 -6.97
N ILE A 56 8.61 16.37 -5.89
CA ILE A 56 7.31 15.70 -5.72
C ILE A 56 6.34 16.61 -4.96
N LYS A 57 5.14 16.76 -5.50
CA LYS A 57 3.99 17.47 -4.92
C LYS A 57 2.82 16.52 -4.81
N LEU A 58 2.55 16.09 -3.58
CA LEU A 58 1.48 15.15 -3.27
C LEU A 58 0.10 15.79 -3.52
N GLY A 59 -0.66 15.21 -4.47
CA GLY A 59 -1.95 15.70 -4.95
C GLY A 59 -1.89 16.48 -6.26
N ASP A 60 -0.69 16.70 -6.81
CA ASP A 60 -0.48 17.40 -8.08
C ASP A 60 0.30 16.51 -9.05
N ASN A 61 1.61 16.36 -8.86
CA ASN A 61 2.45 15.50 -9.71
C ASN A 61 2.55 14.05 -9.24
N TYR A 62 2.14 13.76 -8.00
CA TYR A 62 2.04 12.41 -7.48
C TYR A 62 0.82 12.30 -6.57
N PRO A 63 -0.07 11.32 -6.75
CA PRO A 63 -1.30 11.26 -5.98
C PRO A 63 -1.05 10.96 -4.50
N ARG A 64 -1.95 11.42 -3.64
CA ARG A 64 -2.02 10.95 -2.25
C ARG A 64 -2.59 9.53 -2.23
N PRO A 65 -2.23 8.70 -1.25
CA PRO A 65 -2.83 7.37 -1.11
C PRO A 65 -4.36 7.50 -1.05
N LEU A 66 -5.04 6.86 -2.00
CA LEU A 66 -6.50 6.94 -2.15
C LEU A 66 -7.24 6.30 -0.97
N VAL A 67 -6.62 5.28 -0.36
CA VAL A 67 -7.18 4.55 0.77
C VAL A 67 -6.07 4.33 1.80
N ASP A 68 -6.39 4.58 3.07
CA ASP A 68 -5.53 4.18 4.17
C ASP A 68 -5.46 2.65 4.24
N LEU A 69 -4.25 2.09 4.10
CA LEU A 69 -3.99 0.66 4.11
C LEU A 69 -4.44 -0.04 5.41
N LYS A 70 -4.46 0.67 6.54
CA LYS A 70 -4.96 0.14 7.82
C LYS A 70 -6.48 0.08 7.82
N ILE A 71 -7.14 1.14 7.36
CA ILE A 71 -8.61 1.24 7.33
C ILE A 71 -9.18 0.27 6.30
N SER A 72 -8.56 0.13 5.12
CA SER A 72 -8.99 -0.83 4.10
C SER A 72 -8.92 -2.26 4.62
N ARG A 73 -7.87 -2.59 5.37
CA ARG A 73 -7.71 -3.90 6.01
C ARG A 73 -8.82 -4.17 7.02
N LEU A 74 -9.10 -3.22 7.91
CA LEU A 74 -10.17 -3.38 8.90
C LEU A 74 -11.52 -3.56 8.22
N ARG A 75 -11.86 -2.72 7.23
CA ARG A 75 -13.11 -2.86 6.47
C ARG A 75 -13.23 -4.19 5.75
N ALA A 76 -12.15 -4.70 5.17
CA ALA A 76 -12.16 -6.01 4.51
C ALA A 76 -12.36 -7.15 5.51
N LEU A 77 -11.77 -7.06 6.71
CA LEU A 77 -11.98 -8.02 7.78
C LEU A 77 -13.41 -7.98 8.31
N ASP A 78 -13.97 -6.79 8.51
CA ASP A 78 -15.35 -6.60 8.97
C ASP A 78 -16.36 -7.13 7.94
N ALA A 79 -16.19 -6.79 6.66
CA ALA A 79 -17.04 -7.31 5.58
C ALA A 79 -16.98 -8.84 5.48
N LEU A 80 -15.79 -9.43 5.65
CA LEU A 80 -15.64 -10.88 5.64
C LEU A 80 -16.33 -11.51 6.86
N ALA A 81 -16.19 -10.91 8.05
CA ALA A 81 -16.87 -11.38 9.26
C ALA A 81 -18.40 -11.36 9.10
N GLN A 82 -18.94 -10.34 8.42
CA GLN A 82 -20.37 -10.26 8.09
C GLN A 82 -20.79 -11.31 7.06
N SER A 83 -19.99 -11.57 6.02
CA SER A 83 -20.30 -12.60 5.01
C SER A 83 -20.32 -14.03 5.57
N LYS A 84 -19.56 -14.30 6.64
CA LYS A 84 -19.55 -15.61 7.32
C LYS A 84 -20.75 -15.84 8.26
N GLN A 85 -21.63 -14.85 8.44
CA GLN A 85 -22.85 -14.97 9.24
C GLN A 85 -24.09 -15.33 8.43
N GLN A 86 -24.00 -15.41 7.10
CA GLN A 86 -25.01 -16.14 6.33
C GLN A 86 -24.62 -17.62 6.35
N PRO A 87 -25.41 -18.50 6.98
CA PRO A 87 -25.26 -19.93 6.74
C PRO A 87 -25.50 -20.16 5.26
N ASP A 88 -24.75 -21.10 4.67
CA ASP A 88 -24.97 -21.59 3.32
C ASP A 88 -26.38 -22.22 3.25
N GLU A 89 -27.42 -21.40 3.02
CA GLU A 89 -28.75 -21.88 2.63
C GLU A 89 -28.71 -22.28 1.15
N GLU A 90 -28.05 -23.41 0.86
CA GLU A 90 -28.34 -24.23 -0.31
C GLU A 90 -27.58 -25.56 -0.23
N THR A 91 -28.16 -26.58 0.40
CA THR A 91 -28.14 -27.94 -0.14
C THR A 91 -29.37 -28.69 0.38
N LEU A 92 -30.12 -29.25 -0.58
CA LEU A 92 -31.39 -29.98 -0.47
C LEU A 92 -31.41 -31.14 0.53
#